data_AF-A0A3C2E2J9-F1
#
_entry.id   AF-A0A3C2E2J9-F1
#
_cell.length_a   1.000
_cell.length_b   1.000
_cell.length_c   1.000
_cell.angle_alpha   90.00
_cell.angle_beta   90.00
_cell.angle_gamma   90.00
#
_symmetry.space_group_name_H-M   'P 1'
#
loop_
_entity.id
_entity.type
_entity.pdbx_description
1 polymer ?
#
loop_
_entity_poly.entity_id
_entity_poly.type
_entity_poly.pdbx_seq_one_letter_code
_entity_poly.pdbx_strand_id
1 'polypeptide(L)' 'LAPDLSNAQLATPSVDTNGRRLFRARFEGVDADTARSVCRLLAARSEACFAVSPDA' A
#
# COMPACT_ATOMS: atom_id res chain seq x y z
N LEU A 1 -2.58 1.79 -13.06
CA LEU A 1 -1.55 1.73 -11.99
C LEU A 1 -0.68 2.97 -11.99
N ALA A 2 0.25 3.16 -12.94
CA ALA A 2 1.13 4.33 -12.97
C ALA A 2 0.39 5.70 -12.94
N PRO A 3 -0.70 5.93 -13.70
CA PRO A 3 -1.45 7.19 -13.58
C PRO A 3 -2.21 7.31 -12.25
N ASP A 4 -2.78 6.21 -11.75
CA ASP A 4 -3.56 6.19 -10.50
C ASP A 4 -2.69 6.41 -9.24
N LEU A 5 -1.39 6.10 -9.34
CA LEU A 5 -0.40 6.27 -8.27
C LEU A 5 0.55 7.44 -8.55
N SER A 6 0.22 8.33 -9.50
CA SER A 6 1.09 9.42 -9.94
C SER A 6 1.49 10.39 -8.82
N ASN A 7 0.62 10.58 -7.83
CA ASN A 7 0.88 11.41 -6.65
C ASN A 7 1.34 10.59 -5.42
N ALA A 8 1.46 9.27 -5.57
CA ALA A 8 1.80 8.40 -4.47
C ALA A 8 3.30 8.41 -4.19
N GLN A 9 3.68 8.31 -2.93
CA GLN A 9 5.08 8.23 -2.51
C GLN A 9 5.45 6.78 -2.20
N LEU A 10 6.58 6.31 -2.73
CA LEU A 10 7.12 5.01 -2.34
C LEU A 10 7.76 5.11 -0.95
N ALA A 11 7.28 4.31 -0.01
CA ALA A 11 7.78 4.28 1.36
C ALA A 11 8.11 2.84 1.77
N THR A 12 9.12 2.70 2.62
CA THR A 12 9.50 1.40 3.23
C THR A 12 9.74 1.59 4.73
N PRO A 13 8.71 1.87 5.53
CA PRO A 13 8.89 2.07 6.96
C PRO A 13 9.24 0.76 7.65
N SER A 14 10.07 0.88 8.69
CA SER A 14 10.30 -0.21 9.65
C SER A 14 9.11 -0.32 10.59
N VAL A 15 8.62 -1.54 10.78
CA VAL A 15 7.57 -1.87 11.76
C VAL A 15 8.15 -2.87 12.74
N ASP A 16 8.21 -2.50 14.01
CA ASP A 16 8.63 -3.40 15.09
C ASP A 16 7.38 -4.14 15.62
N THR A 17 7.33 -5.46 15.47
CA THR A 17 6.20 -6.30 15.91
C THR A 17 6.69 -7.60 16.53
N ASN A 18 6.15 -7.99 17.69
CA ASN A 18 6.54 -9.22 18.42
C ASN A 18 8.07 -9.39 18.60
N GLY A 19 8.78 -8.29 18.88
CA GLY A 19 10.24 -8.28 19.04
C GLY A 19 11.03 -8.45 17.73
N ARG A 20 10.38 -8.38 16.57
CA ARG A 20 11.01 -8.46 15.24
C ARG A 20 10.82 -7.15 14.49
N ARG A 21 11.88 -6.70 13.81
CA ARG A 21 11.81 -5.59 12.86
C ARG A 21 11.46 -6.11 11.48
N LEU A 22 10.38 -5.59 10.92
CA LEU A 22 9.93 -5.88 9.56
C LEU A 22 10.00 -4.61 8.71
N PHE A 23 10.06 -4.78 7.40
CA PHE A 23 10.00 -3.70 6.42
C PHE A 23 8.87 -3.99 5.44
N ARG A 24 8.02 -3.00 5.18
CA ARG A 24 6.90 -3.15 4.22
C ARG A 24 7.01 -2.07 3.16
N ALA A 25 7.24 -2.47 1.92
CA ALA A 25 7.09 -1.56 0.79
C ALA A 25 5.61 -1.18 0.65
N ARG A 26 5.33 0.13 0.56
CA ARG A 26 3.99 0.65 0.35
C ARG A 26 4.00 1.95 -0.44
N PHE A 27 2.85 2.31 -0.96
CA PHE A 27 2.56 3.63 -1.49
C PHE A 27 1.83 4.45 -0.42
N GLU A 28 2.28 5.67 -0.17
CA GLU A 28 1.69 6.64 0.76
C GLU A 28 1.11 7.84 0.00
N GLY A 29 0.26 8.64 0.67
CA GLY A 29 -0.39 9.81 0.06
C GLY A 29 -1.51 9.46 -0.95
N VAL A 30 -2.03 8.24 -0.88
CA VAL A 30 -3.14 7.77 -1.73
C VAL A 30 -4.44 7.85 -0.93
N ASP A 31 -5.49 8.45 -1.50
CA ASP A 31 -6.80 8.46 -0.88
C ASP A 31 -7.42 7.05 -0.83
N ALA A 32 -8.41 6.86 0.04
CA ALA A 32 -8.96 5.54 0.32
C ALA A 32 -9.65 4.89 -0.89
N ASP A 33 -10.28 5.67 -1.77
CA ASP A 33 -11.01 5.13 -2.91
C ASP A 33 -10.06 4.73 -4.03
N THR A 34 -9.04 5.54 -4.28
CA THR A 34 -7.94 5.21 -5.18
C THR A 34 -7.20 3.95 -4.71
N ALA A 35 -6.85 3.87 -3.42
CA ALA A 35 -6.16 2.70 -2.87
C ALA A 35 -6.98 1.40 -3.04
N ARG A 36 -8.28 1.44 -2.74
CA ARG A 36 -9.18 0.29 -2.96
C ARG A 36 -9.31 -0.07 -4.43
N SER A 37 -9.43 0.93 -5.31
CA SER A 37 -9.54 0.69 -6.76
C SER A 37 -8.28 0.01 -7.32
N VAL A 38 -7.10 0.50 -6.93
CA VAL A 38 -5.81 -0.09 -7.28
C VAL A 38 -5.70 -1.52 -6.77
N CYS A 39 -6.08 -1.80 -5.51
CA CYS A 39 -6.05 -3.17 -5.01
C CYS A 39 -7.02 -4.10 -5.74
N ARG A 40 -8.20 -3.65 -6.16
CA ARG A 40 -9.10 -4.47 -7.02
C ARG A 40 -8.45 -4.81 -8.36
N LEU A 41 -7.79 -3.84 -8.99
CA LEU A 41 -7.06 -4.04 -10.25
C LEU A 41 -5.92 -5.06 -10.11
N LEU A 42 -5.17 -5.00 -9.01
CA LEU A 42 -4.09 -5.94 -8.72
C LEU A 42 -4.61 -7.34 -8.40
N ALA A 43 -5.69 -7.43 -7.62
CA ALA A 43 -6.36 -8.69 -7.32
C ALA A 43 -6.86 -9.40 -8.59
N ALA A 44 -7.40 -8.65 -9.57
CA ALA A 44 -7.80 -9.19 -10.87
C ALA A 44 -6.62 -9.78 -11.67
N ARG A 45 -5.38 -9.43 -11.32
CA ARG A 45 -4.13 -9.95 -11.88
C ARG A 45 -3.46 -11.01 -11.00
N SER A 46 -4.15 -11.47 -9.95
CA SER A 46 -3.59 -12.38 -8.93
C SER A 46 -2.39 -11.81 -8.17
N GLU A 47 -2.26 -10.48 -8.11
CA GLU A 47 -1.24 -9.80 -7.31
C GLU A 47 -1.81 -9.44 -5.93
N ALA A 48 -1.09 -9.79 -4.86
CA ALA A 48 -1.51 -9.47 -3.49
C ALA A 48 -1.42 -7.96 -3.23
N CYS A 49 -2.52 -7.36 -2.78
CA CYS A 49 -2.61 -5.95 -2.43
C CYS A 49 -3.43 -5.73 -1.16
N PHE A 50 -2.98 -4.83 -0.30
CA PHE A 50 -3.66 -4.44 0.93
C PHE A 50 -3.74 -2.91 1.01
N ALA A 51 -4.95 -2.37 1.08
CA ALA A 51 -5.16 -0.97 1.44
C ALA A 51 -5.24 -0.86 2.96
N VAL A 52 -4.37 -0.05 3.56
CA VAL A 52 -4.27 0.12 5.01
C VAL A 52 -4.51 1.58 5.39
N SER A 53 -5.21 1.80 6.51
CA SER A 53 -5.30 3.13 7.11
C SER A 53 -3.95 3.51 7.73
N PRO A 54 -3.56 4.78 7.76
CA PRO A 54 -2.34 5.22 8.45
C PRO A 54 -2.31 4.86 9.94
N ASP A 55 -3.48 4.80 10.57
CA ASP A 55 -3.66 4.54 12.02
C ASP A 55 -3.85 3.04 12.36
N ALA A 56 -3.65 2.13 11.39
CA ALA A 56 -3.89 0.70 11.55
C ALA A 56 -2.68 -0.08 12.11
#